data_AF-A0A8X6XQ20-F1
#
_entry.id   AF-A0A8X6XQ20-F1
#
_cell.length_a   1.000
_cell.length_b   1.000
_cell.length_c   1.000
_cell.angle_alpha   90.00
_cell.angle_beta   90.00
_cell.angle_gamma   90.00
#
_symmetry.space_group_name_H-M   'P 1'
#
loop_
_entity.id
_entity.type
_entity.pdbx_description
1 polymer ?
#
loop_
_entity_poly.entity_id
_entity_poly.type
_entity_poly.pdbx_seq_one_letter_code
_entity_poly.pdbx_strand_id
1 'polypeptide(L)'
;MIKLKFIPGNGQDYPHICVDKCAHVQLKLFTFRLHRVDSSGDRTECLDNEVTLWEGQSSLYELNFSKEQLMTNKNQYLPNDVLQLLCECAITIGIVWEGTENITFGCPSSIQEGNLTSDDLKSKMLLDSTRILKENLKSSYKENLLCDTKLKTKTGSFPAHKNILSARSPVFKAMFTHDMKEKNSECVDIEDLDDETVQRLLLYIYTTTLQDLRWDSACNLYAAADKYEIQV
;
A
#
# COMPACT_ATOMS: atom_id res chain seq x y z
N MET A 1 -9.89 -13.25 13.47
CA MET A 1 -11.06 -13.92 14.07
C MET A 1 -11.23 -13.38 15.47
N ILE A 2 -12.37 -12.76 15.79
CA ILE A 2 -12.66 -12.26 17.14
C ILE A 2 -13.42 -13.35 17.90
N LYS A 3 -12.98 -13.70 19.10
CA LYS A 3 -13.61 -14.72 19.96
C LYS A 3 -13.98 -14.11 21.31
N LEU A 4 -15.22 -14.31 21.75
CA LEU A 4 -15.66 -13.94 23.09
C LEU A 4 -15.53 -15.14 24.04
N LYS A 5 -15.00 -14.91 25.24
CA LYS A 5 -14.92 -15.92 26.31
C LYS A 5 -15.26 -15.27 27.65
N PHE A 6 -16.04 -15.94 28.49
CA PHE A 6 -16.20 -15.51 29.89
C PHE A 6 -15.10 -16.15 30.72
N ILE A 7 -14.36 -15.35 31.48
CA ILE A 7 -13.30 -15.82 32.37
C ILE A 7 -13.77 -15.59 33.81
N PRO A 8 -13.83 -16.64 34.65
CA PRO A 8 -14.22 -16.50 36.04
C PRO A 8 -13.13 -15.78 36.83
N GLY A 9 -13.48 -14.70 37.54
CA GLY A 9 -12.59 -13.99 38.45
C GLY A 9 -13.31 -13.67 39.77
N ASN A 10 -12.65 -13.84 40.92
CA ASN A 10 -13.03 -13.39 42.29
C ASN A 10 -14.54 -13.13 42.58
N GLY A 11 -15.45 -14.03 42.17
CA GLY A 11 -16.89 -13.91 42.41
C GLY A 11 -17.69 -13.06 41.41
N GLN A 12 -17.06 -12.44 40.41
CA GLN A 12 -17.71 -11.75 39.29
C GLN A 12 -17.15 -12.23 37.95
N ASP A 13 -17.99 -12.89 37.15
CA ASP A 13 -17.62 -13.34 35.80
C ASP A 13 -17.58 -12.14 34.85
N TYR A 14 -16.41 -11.80 34.33
CA TYR A 14 -16.25 -10.76 33.30
C TYR A 14 -16.07 -11.37 31.91
N PRO A 15 -16.80 -10.90 30.89
CA PRO A 15 -16.55 -11.28 29.51
C PRO A 15 -15.20 -10.69 29.07
N HIS A 16 -14.45 -11.51 28.35
CA HIS A 16 -13.23 -11.13 27.69
C HIS A 16 -13.36 -11.36 26.19
N ILE A 17 -12.77 -10.47 25.41
CA ILE A 17 -12.65 -10.62 23.98
C ILE A 17 -11.21 -10.91 23.60
N CYS A 18 -11.01 -11.94 22.79
CA CYS A 18 -9.74 -12.30 22.21
C CYS A 18 -9.77 -11.96 20.72
N VAL A 19 -8.79 -11.19 20.27
CA VAL A 19 -8.65 -10.82 18.87
C VAL A 19 -7.49 -11.63 18.29
N ASP A 20 -7.82 -12.67 17.52
CA ASP A 20 -6.83 -13.48 16.80
C ASP A 20 -6.59 -12.91 15.39
N LYS A 21 -5.34 -12.67 15.01
CA LYS A 21 -4.99 -12.29 13.62
C LYS A 21 -5.21 -13.46 12.67
N CYS A 22 -5.70 -13.18 11.46
CA CYS A 22 -5.73 -14.15 10.36
C CYS A 22 -4.34 -14.26 9.73
N ALA A 23 -3.76 -15.46 9.68
CA ALA A 23 -2.38 -15.68 9.21
C ALA A 23 -2.11 -15.24 7.77
N HIS A 24 -3.15 -14.99 6.97
CA HIS A 24 -3.06 -14.68 5.54
C HIS A 24 -3.01 -13.19 5.21
N VAL A 25 -3.02 -12.29 6.21
CA VAL A 25 -3.05 -10.83 5.97
C VAL A 25 -1.90 -10.13 6.69
N GLN A 26 -1.04 -9.43 5.95
CA GLN A 26 0.01 -8.55 6.49
C GLN A 26 -0.60 -7.26 7.06
N LEU A 27 -1.21 -7.37 8.24
CA LEU A 27 -1.72 -6.23 9.00
C LEU A 27 -0.59 -5.58 9.80
N LYS A 28 -0.36 -4.27 9.59
CA LYS A 28 0.58 -3.44 10.37
C LYS A 28 -0.05 -2.80 11.59
N LEU A 29 -1.24 -2.23 11.41
CA LEU A 29 -2.01 -1.57 12.46
C LEU A 29 -3.47 -2.02 12.36
N PHE A 30 -4.00 -2.47 13.50
CA PHE A 30 -5.41 -2.76 13.67
C PHE A 30 -5.90 -1.97 14.87
N THR A 31 -6.93 -1.16 14.67
CA THR A 31 -7.64 -0.53 15.77
C THR A 31 -9.08 -1.00 15.83
N PHE A 32 -9.60 -1.17 17.03
CA PHE A 32 -11.01 -1.49 17.21
C PHE A 32 -11.62 -0.81 18.42
N ARG A 33 -12.92 -0.54 18.30
CA ARG A 33 -13.82 -0.14 19.37
C ARG A 33 -14.94 -1.15 19.46
N LEU A 34 -15.32 -1.48 20.69
CA LEU A 34 -16.36 -2.46 20.95
C LEU A 34 -17.49 -1.80 21.72
N HIS A 35 -18.72 -1.98 21.25
CA HIS A 35 -19.92 -1.45 21.89
C HIS A 35 -20.89 -2.58 22.21
N ARG A 36 -21.58 -2.48 23.35
CA ARG A 36 -22.75 -3.28 23.68
C ARG A 36 -23.96 -2.54 23.16
N VAL A 37 -24.83 -3.26 22.48
CA VAL A 37 -26.08 -2.73 21.95
C VAL A 37 -27.22 -3.19 22.85
N ASP A 38 -28.04 -2.24 23.32
CA ASP A 38 -29.21 -2.56 24.12
C ASP A 38 -30.47 -2.83 23.27
N SER A 39 -31.58 -3.20 23.92
CA SER A 39 -32.85 -3.50 23.27
C SER A 39 -33.47 -2.32 22.51
N SER A 40 -33.04 -1.08 22.80
CA SER A 40 -33.46 0.13 22.08
C SER A 40 -32.54 0.47 20.91
N GLY A 41 -31.40 -0.22 20.77
CA GLY A 41 -30.37 0.03 19.78
C GLY A 41 -29.30 1.02 20.25
N ASP A 42 -29.34 1.44 21.52
CA ASP A 42 -28.33 2.34 22.07
C ASP A 42 -26.98 1.64 22.24
N ARG A 43 -25.90 2.40 22.04
CA ARG A 43 -24.53 1.86 21.98
C ARG A 43 -23.73 2.35 23.18
N THR A 44 -23.28 1.42 24.02
CA THR A 44 -22.39 1.72 25.15
C THR A 44 -21.01 1.11 24.92
N GLU A 45 -19.94 1.91 25.02
CA GLU A 45 -18.57 1.43 24.83
C GLU A 45 -18.18 0.41 25.92
N CYS A 46 -17.57 -0.69 25.50
CA CYS A 46 -17.23 -1.83 26.33
C CYS A 46 -15.77 -1.85 26.81
N LEU A 47 -14.96 -0.94 26.27
CA LEU A 47 -13.53 -0.81 26.52
C LEU A 47 -13.22 0.66 26.79
N ASP A 48 -12.30 0.94 27.70
CA ASP A 48 -12.04 2.32 28.12
C ASP A 48 -11.41 3.19 27.02
N ASN A 49 -10.90 2.59 25.93
CA ASN A 49 -10.28 3.28 24.79
C ASN A 49 -10.25 2.42 23.52
N GLU A 50 -9.96 3.09 22.39
CA GLU A 50 -9.58 2.45 21.14
C GLU A 50 -8.33 1.58 21.34
N VAL A 51 -8.48 0.29 21.05
CA VAL A 51 -7.40 -0.68 21.24
C VAL A 51 -6.57 -0.77 19.98
N THR A 52 -5.27 -0.49 20.12
CA THR A 52 -4.29 -0.60 19.03
C THR A 52 -3.50 -1.89 19.13
N LEU A 53 -3.50 -2.68 18.05
CA LEU A 53 -2.70 -3.90 17.90
C LEU A 53 -1.63 -3.73 16.84
N TRP A 54 -0.38 -3.98 17.24
CA TRP A 54 0.78 -4.06 16.35
C TRP A 54 1.01 -5.52 15.91
N GLU A 55 1.83 -5.70 14.87
CA GLU A 55 2.07 -7.00 14.25
C GLU A 55 2.51 -8.09 15.25
N GLY A 56 1.83 -9.25 15.22
CA GLY A 56 2.24 -10.49 15.90
C GLY A 56 1.58 -10.77 17.26
N GLN A 57 0.67 -9.93 17.75
CA GLN A 57 0.06 -10.11 19.07
C GLN A 57 -1.40 -10.59 18.97
N SER A 58 -1.70 -11.77 19.54
CA SER A 58 -3.05 -12.09 20.01
C SER A 58 -3.19 -11.50 21.41
N SER A 59 -4.23 -10.70 21.62
CA SER A 59 -4.44 -10.02 22.89
C SER A 59 -5.83 -10.30 23.44
N LEU A 60 -5.91 -10.35 24.76
CA LEU A 60 -7.12 -10.61 25.53
C LEU A 60 -7.51 -9.31 26.24
N TYR A 61 -8.76 -8.88 26.07
CA TYR A 61 -9.28 -7.65 26.65
C TYR A 61 -10.51 -7.95 27.52
N GLU A 62 -10.48 -7.50 28.77
CA GLU A 62 -11.63 -7.54 29.66
C GLU A 62 -12.64 -6.46 29.25
N LEU A 63 -13.94 -6.79 29.24
CA LEU A 63 -15.00 -5.83 28.96
C LEU A 63 -15.49 -5.18 30.25
N ASN A 64 -15.85 -3.91 30.18
CA ASN A 64 -16.26 -3.07 31.33
C ASN A 64 -17.67 -3.38 31.90
N PHE A 65 -18.18 -4.60 31.73
CA PHE A 65 -19.45 -5.04 32.31
C PHE A 65 -19.37 -6.48 32.81
N SER A 66 -20.06 -6.78 33.90
CA SER A 66 -20.10 -8.14 34.46
C SER A 66 -21.28 -8.95 33.93
N LYS A 67 -21.17 -10.28 33.99
CA LYS A 67 -22.30 -11.18 33.73
C LYS A 67 -23.49 -10.89 34.63
N GLU A 68 -23.26 -10.56 35.89
CA GLU A 68 -24.33 -10.21 36.85
C GLU A 68 -25.14 -9.00 36.38
N GLN A 69 -24.48 -7.97 35.83
CA GLN A 69 -25.16 -6.80 35.27
C GLN A 69 -26.03 -7.15 34.07
N LEU A 70 -25.56 -8.06 33.20
CA LEU A 70 -26.33 -8.57 32.06
C LEU A 70 -27.55 -9.37 32.53
N MET A 71 -27.39 -10.22 33.55
CA MET A 71 -28.47 -11.05 34.07
C MET A 71 -29.51 -10.24 34.85
N THR A 72 -29.08 -9.22 35.59
CA THR A 72 -29.97 -8.32 36.33
C THR A 72 -30.84 -7.49 35.37
N ASN A 73 -30.26 -7.03 34.26
CA ASN A 73 -30.95 -6.19 33.27
C ASN A 73 -31.21 -6.96 31.97
N LYS A 74 -31.67 -8.21 32.10
CA LYS A 74 -31.82 -9.16 30.99
C LYS A 74 -32.66 -8.61 29.82
N ASN A 75 -33.78 -7.96 30.11
CA ASN A 75 -34.67 -7.41 29.08
C ASN A 75 -34.00 -6.30 28.26
N GLN A 76 -33.07 -5.56 28.86
CA GLN A 76 -32.36 -4.47 28.21
C GLN A 76 -31.15 -4.97 27.41
N TYR A 77 -30.33 -5.87 27.97
CA TYR A 77 -29.05 -6.24 27.35
C TYR A 77 -29.05 -7.60 26.63
N LEU A 78 -30.06 -8.44 26.86
CA LEU A 78 -30.19 -9.78 26.28
C LEU A 78 -31.58 -10.00 25.65
N PRO A 79 -32.04 -9.13 24.73
CA PRO A 79 -33.30 -9.38 24.01
C PRO A 79 -33.20 -10.72 23.29
N ASN A 80 -34.19 -11.60 23.52
CA ASN A 80 -34.21 -12.98 23.01
C ASN A 80 -32.99 -13.83 23.42
N ASP A 81 -32.42 -13.59 24.62
CA ASP A 81 -31.24 -14.29 25.13
C ASP A 81 -29.97 -14.08 24.28
N VAL A 82 -29.92 -13.03 23.45
CA VAL A 82 -28.78 -12.70 22.59
C VAL A 82 -28.05 -11.47 23.12
N LEU A 83 -26.75 -11.62 23.39
CA LEU A 83 -25.86 -10.49 23.62
C LEU A 83 -25.38 -9.93 22.28
N GLN A 84 -25.72 -8.67 21.99
CA GLN A 84 -25.27 -8.00 20.78
C GLN A 84 -24.06 -7.11 21.07
N LEU A 85 -22.96 -7.40 20.37
CA LEU A 85 -21.74 -6.60 20.38
C LEU A 85 -21.49 -6.04 18.98
N LEU A 86 -21.24 -4.74 18.90
CA LEU A 86 -20.84 -4.06 17.68
C LEU A 86 -19.35 -3.76 17.74
N CYS A 87 -18.59 -4.32 16.79
CA CYS A 87 -17.18 -4.03 16.62
C CYS A 87 -17.01 -3.05 15.45
N GLU A 88 -16.46 -1.87 15.73
CA GLU A 88 -15.99 -0.94 14.72
C GLU A 88 -14.48 -1.10 14.62
N CYS A 89 -13.96 -1.40 13.43
CA CYS A 89 -12.53 -1.63 13.24
C CYS A 89 -11.98 -0.80 12.09
N ALA A 90 -10.77 -0.29 12.29
CA ALA A 90 -9.97 0.32 11.23
C ALA A 90 -8.71 -0.52 11.01
N ILE A 91 -8.41 -0.75 9.74
CA ILE A 91 -7.33 -1.64 9.32
C ILE A 91 -6.41 -0.87 8.39
N THR A 92 -5.15 -0.73 8.79
CA THR A 92 -4.13 -0.14 7.92
C THR A 92 -3.29 -1.26 7.32
N ILE A 93 -3.58 -1.57 6.05
CA ILE A 93 -2.75 -2.43 5.20
C ILE A 93 -1.65 -1.53 4.60
N GLY A 94 -0.72 -1.08 5.44
CA GLY A 94 0.28 -0.11 4.99
C GLY A 94 1.24 -0.74 3.99
N ILE A 95 1.36 -0.16 2.79
CA ILE A 95 2.64 -0.17 2.06
C ILE A 95 3.59 0.70 2.90
N VAL A 96 4.78 0.23 3.26
CA VAL A 96 5.79 1.14 3.86
C VAL A 96 6.17 2.08 2.72
N TRP A 97 5.74 3.34 2.78
CA TRP A 97 6.53 4.40 2.17
C TRP A 97 7.57 4.73 3.23
N GLU A 98 8.85 4.71 2.88
CA GLU A 98 9.92 5.13 3.80
C GLU A 98 9.53 6.44 4.47
N GLY A 99 9.44 6.41 5.80
CA GLY A 99 9.36 7.57 6.68
C GLY A 99 8.26 8.58 6.38
N THR A 100 7.01 8.30 6.76
CA THR A 100 6.21 9.41 7.30
C THR A 100 6.79 9.71 8.67
N GLU A 101 7.52 10.83 8.75
CA GLU A 101 7.87 11.50 10.00
C GLU A 101 6.67 11.47 10.95
N ASN A 102 6.94 11.20 12.23
CA ASN A 102 5.95 11.10 13.30
C ASN A 102 4.85 12.15 13.15
N ILE A 103 3.59 11.72 12.97
CA ILE A 103 2.45 12.62 13.07
C ILE A 103 2.27 12.94 14.57
N THR A 104 2.95 13.97 15.04
CA THR A 104 2.60 14.63 16.30
C THR A 104 1.34 15.46 16.07
N PHE A 105 0.21 15.01 16.63
CA PHE A 105 -0.94 15.88 16.82
C PHE A 105 -0.59 16.91 17.92
N GLY A 106 -0.10 18.08 17.52
CA GLY A 106 0.23 19.19 18.40
C GLY A 106 0.91 20.35 17.65
N CYS A 107 0.48 21.58 17.95
CA CYS A 107 0.84 22.83 17.28
C CYS A 107 2.36 23.03 17.00
N PRO A 108 2.75 23.62 15.84
CA PRO A 108 4.14 23.81 15.46
C PRO A 108 4.73 25.08 16.10
N SER A 109 5.35 24.95 17.26
CA SER A 109 6.17 26.03 17.84
C SER A 109 7.21 25.51 18.82
N SER A 110 8.12 24.65 18.34
CA SER A 110 9.53 24.59 18.77
C SER A 110 10.26 23.51 17.98
N ILE A 111 10.98 23.91 16.93
CA ILE A 111 12.06 23.09 16.38
C ILE A 111 13.14 23.06 17.45
N GLN A 112 13.31 21.93 18.12
CA GLN A 112 14.60 21.57 18.68
C GLN A 112 15.30 20.73 17.61
N GLU A 113 16.39 21.27 17.07
CA GLU A 113 17.33 20.55 16.21
C GLU A 113 17.84 19.32 16.97
N GLY A 114 17.23 18.16 16.71
CA GLY A 114 17.76 16.87 17.11
C GLY A 114 18.89 16.49 16.17
N ASN A 115 20.06 16.17 16.73
CA ASN A 115 21.27 15.78 16.02
C ASN A 115 20.99 14.63 15.02
N LEU A 116 21.01 14.94 13.72
CA LEU A 116 20.93 13.98 12.63
C LEU A 116 22.12 13.02 12.71
N THR A 117 21.87 11.72 12.67
CA THR A 117 22.96 10.74 12.64
C THR A 117 23.64 10.77 11.26
N SER A 118 24.90 10.32 11.17
CA SER A 118 25.64 10.26 9.90
C SER A 118 24.92 9.41 8.83
N ASP A 119 24.05 8.50 9.22
CA ASP A 119 23.32 7.62 8.31
C ASP A 119 22.03 8.29 7.78
N ASP A 120 21.41 9.17 8.56
CA ASP A 120 20.27 10.00 8.11
C ASP A 120 20.69 10.98 7.00
N LEU A 121 21.88 11.58 7.13
CA LEU A 121 22.44 12.48 6.12
C LEU A 121 22.79 11.76 4.80
N LYS A 122 23.30 10.51 4.88
CA LYS A 122 23.57 9.68 3.70
C LYS A 122 22.28 9.30 2.99
N SER A 123 21.24 8.90 3.74
CA SER A 123 19.93 8.55 3.20
C SER A 123 19.31 9.73 2.44
N LYS A 124 19.35 10.93 3.03
CA LYS A 124 18.86 12.16 2.38
C LYS A 124 19.62 12.50 1.10
N MET A 125 20.95 12.40 1.11
CA MET A 125 21.78 12.62 -0.10
C MET A 125 21.49 11.60 -1.21
N LEU A 126 21.28 10.33 -0.86
CA LEU A 126 20.89 9.27 -1.81
C LEU A 126 19.51 9.54 -2.41
N LEU A 127 18.55 9.98 -1.59
CA LEU A 127 17.21 10.34 -2.03
C LEU A 127 17.21 11.55 -2.98
N ASP A 128 17.97 12.60 -2.66
CA ASP A 128 18.08 13.78 -3.54
C ASP A 128 18.76 13.42 -4.87
N SER A 129 19.80 12.59 -4.83
CA SER A 129 20.51 12.13 -6.04
C SER A 129 19.62 11.30 -6.96
N THR A 130 18.83 10.39 -6.39
CA THR A 130 17.87 9.56 -7.16
C THR A 130 16.74 10.40 -7.74
N ARG A 131 16.22 11.40 -7.00
CA ARG A 131 15.21 12.34 -7.50
C ARG A 131 15.74 13.15 -8.69
N ILE A 132 16.95 13.69 -8.58
CA ILE A 132 17.58 14.47 -9.66
C ILE A 132 17.75 13.60 -10.92
N LEU A 133 18.27 12.38 -10.77
CA LEU A 133 18.44 11.47 -11.91
C LEU A 133 17.10 11.17 -12.60
N LYS A 134 16.05 10.90 -11.82
CA LYS A 134 14.71 10.62 -12.33
C LYS A 134 14.12 11.79 -13.12
N GLU A 135 14.27 13.03 -12.64
CA GLU A 135 13.83 14.21 -13.38
C GLU A 135 14.65 14.44 -14.66
N ASN A 136 15.96 14.17 -14.64
CA ASN A 136 16.81 14.26 -15.85
C ASN A 136 16.45 13.20 -16.91
N LEU A 137 16.10 11.98 -16.49
CA LEU A 137 15.63 10.94 -17.41
C LEU A 137 14.26 11.32 -17.99
N LYS A 138 13.39 11.90 -17.17
CA LYS A 138 12.08 12.39 -17.60
C LYS A 138 12.19 13.54 -18.61
N SER A 139 13.13 14.48 -18.42
CA SER A 139 13.37 15.54 -19.40
C SER A 139 13.91 14.95 -20.71
N SER A 140 14.85 14.01 -20.63
CA SER A 140 15.38 13.30 -21.82
C SER A 140 14.27 12.61 -22.63
N TYR A 141 13.30 11.99 -21.96
CA TYR A 141 12.12 11.42 -22.61
C TYR A 141 11.23 12.48 -23.28
N LYS A 142 10.94 13.60 -22.59
CA LYS A 142 10.05 14.64 -23.12
C LYS A 142 10.66 15.42 -24.29
N GLU A 143 11.96 15.66 -24.24
CA GLU A 143 12.67 16.47 -25.23
C GLU A 143 13.07 15.66 -26.47
N ASN A 144 13.03 14.31 -26.39
CA ASN A 144 13.43 13.39 -27.46
C ASN A 144 14.85 13.66 -28.01
N LEU A 145 15.75 14.17 -27.17
CA LEU A 145 17.14 14.44 -27.54
C LEU A 145 17.96 13.16 -27.48
N LEU A 146 18.87 12.96 -28.44
CA LEU A 146 19.79 11.81 -28.48
C LEU A 146 19.12 10.43 -28.59
N CYS A 147 17.85 10.38 -29.01
CA CYS A 147 17.17 9.12 -29.31
C CYS A 147 17.85 8.42 -30.49
N ASP A 148 18.25 7.16 -30.28
CA ASP A 148 18.97 6.30 -31.23
C ASP A 148 18.09 5.14 -31.74
N THR A 149 16.82 5.13 -31.35
CA THR A 149 15.80 4.20 -31.86
C THR A 149 14.40 4.82 -31.76
N LYS A 150 13.42 4.14 -32.35
CA LYS A 150 12.00 4.43 -32.18
C LYS A 150 11.19 3.14 -32.04
N LEU A 151 10.17 3.18 -31.20
CA LEU A 151 9.15 2.14 -31.10
C LEU A 151 8.00 2.50 -32.03
N LYS A 152 7.63 1.62 -32.95
CA LYS A 152 6.64 1.90 -33.98
C LYS A 152 5.41 1.01 -33.79
N THR A 153 4.26 1.64 -33.57
CA THR A 153 2.96 0.94 -33.56
C THR A 153 2.36 0.96 -34.96
N LYS A 154 1.13 0.47 -35.09
CA LYS A 154 0.36 0.58 -36.35
C LYS A 154 0.10 2.03 -36.76
N THR A 155 -0.01 2.94 -35.80
CA THR A 155 -0.50 4.32 -36.01
C THR A 155 0.50 5.40 -35.62
N GLY A 156 1.53 5.06 -34.84
CA GLY A 156 2.44 6.00 -34.21
C GLY A 156 3.90 5.54 -34.21
N SER A 157 4.79 6.48 -33.88
CA SER A 157 6.22 6.25 -33.75
C SER A 157 6.75 7.07 -32.58
N PHE A 158 7.45 6.41 -31.67
CA PHE A 158 7.87 6.97 -30.39
C PHE A 158 9.39 6.91 -30.27
N PRO A 159 10.10 8.06 -30.32
CA PRO A 159 11.54 8.10 -30.11
C PRO A 159 11.94 7.55 -28.73
N ALA A 160 13.05 6.83 -28.67
CA ALA A 160 13.56 6.26 -27.43
C ALA A 160 15.08 6.04 -27.47
N HIS A 161 15.64 5.63 -26.34
CA HIS A 161 17.07 5.34 -26.19
C HIS A 161 17.30 3.85 -25.97
N LYS A 162 18.10 3.20 -26.83
CA LYS A 162 18.42 1.77 -26.78
C LYS A 162 19.03 1.39 -25.44
N ASN A 163 19.90 2.22 -24.88
CA ASN A 163 20.56 1.97 -23.60
C ASN A 163 19.56 1.93 -22.42
N ILE A 164 18.61 2.86 -22.36
CA ILE A 164 17.59 2.94 -21.30
C ILE A 164 16.62 1.76 -21.44
N LEU A 165 16.14 1.49 -22.66
CA LEU A 165 15.29 0.32 -22.94
C LEU A 165 16.00 -0.98 -22.53
N SER A 166 17.26 -1.16 -22.93
CA SER A 166 18.06 -2.35 -22.59
C SER A 166 18.31 -2.51 -21.10
N ALA A 167 18.50 -1.40 -20.38
CA ALA A 167 18.72 -1.43 -18.93
C ALA A 167 17.46 -1.87 -18.17
N ARG A 168 16.27 -1.61 -18.72
CA ARG A 168 14.98 -1.86 -18.06
C ARG A 168 14.26 -3.12 -18.57
N SER A 169 14.73 -3.69 -19.68
CA SER A 169 14.12 -4.82 -20.37
C SER A 169 15.18 -5.77 -20.92
N PRO A 170 15.26 -7.01 -20.42
CA PRO A 170 16.05 -8.06 -21.04
C PRO A 170 15.67 -8.32 -22.50
N VAL A 171 14.39 -8.19 -22.85
CA VAL A 171 13.88 -8.38 -24.22
C VAL A 171 14.44 -7.31 -25.16
N PHE A 172 14.32 -6.03 -24.82
CA PHE A 172 14.93 -4.97 -25.63
C PHE A 172 16.46 -5.08 -25.68
N LYS A 173 17.09 -5.46 -24.56
CA LYS A 173 18.53 -5.72 -24.54
C LYS A 173 18.91 -6.81 -25.54
N ALA A 174 18.16 -7.92 -25.59
CA ALA A 174 18.39 -8.99 -26.55
C ALA A 174 18.25 -8.49 -27.99
N MET A 175 17.15 -7.78 -28.31
CA MET A 175 16.89 -7.19 -29.62
C MET A 175 18.04 -6.30 -30.13
N PHE A 176 18.65 -5.51 -29.24
CA PHE A 176 19.71 -4.57 -29.63
C PHE A 176 21.13 -5.14 -29.58
N THR A 177 21.35 -6.29 -28.94
CA THR A 177 22.70 -6.86 -28.76
C THR A 177 22.95 -8.14 -29.55
N HIS A 178 21.91 -8.96 -29.77
CA HIS A 178 22.00 -10.17 -30.58
C HIS A 178 21.84 -9.83 -32.07
N ASP A 179 22.24 -10.73 -32.97
CA ASP A 179 22.07 -10.56 -34.43
C ASP A 179 20.60 -10.70 -34.86
N MET A 180 19.76 -9.84 -34.30
CA MET A 180 18.37 -9.62 -34.69
C MET A 180 18.27 -8.42 -35.63
N LYS A 181 17.15 -8.30 -36.35
CA LYS A 181 16.89 -7.20 -37.29
C LYS A 181 17.04 -5.84 -36.61
N GLU A 182 16.60 -5.76 -35.36
CA GLU A 182 16.55 -4.57 -34.53
C GLU A 182 17.94 -4.02 -34.16
N LYS A 183 18.98 -4.88 -34.12
CA LYS A 183 20.37 -4.46 -33.84
C LYS A 183 20.88 -3.46 -34.87
N ASN A 184 20.62 -3.72 -36.14
CA ASN A 184 21.03 -2.87 -37.26
C ASN A 184 19.93 -1.88 -37.68
N SER A 185 18.78 -1.90 -37.01
CA SER A 185 17.65 -1.01 -37.27
C SER A 185 17.64 0.15 -36.27
N GLU A 186 17.16 1.31 -36.72
CA GLU A 186 16.82 2.46 -35.86
C GLU A 186 15.33 2.40 -35.42
N CYS A 187 14.69 1.25 -35.59
CA CYS A 187 13.25 1.06 -35.38
C CYS A 187 12.96 -0.34 -34.84
N VAL A 188 12.06 -0.41 -33.85
CA VAL A 188 11.47 -1.65 -33.33
C VAL A 188 9.97 -1.61 -33.59
N ASP A 189 9.49 -2.57 -34.36
CA ASP A 189 8.07 -2.68 -34.68
C ASP A 189 7.31 -3.37 -33.52
N ILE A 190 6.31 -2.67 -32.95
CA ILE A 190 5.45 -3.11 -31.85
C ILE A 190 3.99 -2.88 -32.24
N GLU A 191 3.57 -3.59 -33.29
CA GLU A 191 2.25 -3.39 -33.91
C GLU A 191 1.07 -3.96 -33.10
N ASP A 192 1.35 -4.74 -32.06
CA ASP A 192 0.35 -5.33 -31.17
C ASP A 192 -0.05 -4.41 -30.01
N LEU A 193 0.68 -3.31 -29.78
CA LEU A 193 0.32 -2.30 -28.79
C LEU A 193 -0.26 -1.05 -29.45
N ASP A 194 -1.20 -0.41 -28.76
CA ASP A 194 -1.72 0.90 -29.11
C ASP A 194 -0.79 2.03 -28.61
N ASP A 195 -0.97 3.21 -29.20
CA ASP A 195 -0.17 4.41 -28.93
C ASP A 195 -0.20 4.84 -27.45
N GLU A 196 -1.36 4.73 -26.80
CA GLU A 196 -1.56 5.11 -25.40
C GLU A 196 -0.74 4.20 -24.47
N THR A 197 -0.77 2.89 -24.75
CA THR A 197 -0.02 1.87 -24.01
C THR A 197 1.48 2.07 -24.16
N VAL A 198 1.98 2.30 -25.38
CA VAL A 198 3.42 2.54 -25.62
C VAL A 198 3.91 3.80 -24.93
N GLN A 199 3.13 4.89 -24.97
CA GLN A 199 3.49 6.13 -24.30
C GLN A 199 3.61 5.97 -22.77
N ARG A 200 2.71 5.18 -22.16
CA ARG A 200 2.72 4.86 -20.73
C ARG A 200 3.88 3.93 -20.37
N LEU A 201 4.15 2.93 -21.20
CA LEU A 201 5.27 2.01 -21.02
C LEU A 201 6.60 2.78 -21.03
N LEU A 202 6.78 3.67 -22.01
CA LEU A 202 7.97 4.52 -22.08
C LEU A 202 8.06 5.45 -20.87
N LEU A 203 6.98 6.12 -20.47
CA LEU A 203 7.01 6.95 -19.26
C LEU A 203 7.49 6.14 -18.05
N TYR A 204 6.94 4.93 -17.86
CA TYR A 204 7.31 4.06 -16.75
C TYR A 204 8.78 3.60 -16.82
N ILE A 205 9.27 3.24 -18.00
CA ILE A 205 10.66 2.83 -18.22
C ILE A 205 11.63 3.92 -17.77
N TYR A 206 11.33 5.20 -18.07
CA TYR A 206 12.23 6.32 -17.77
C TYR A 206 12.10 6.84 -16.35
N THR A 207 10.90 6.78 -15.75
CA THR A 207 10.64 7.50 -14.51
C THR A 207 10.15 6.64 -13.36
N THR A 208 9.86 5.36 -13.58
CA THR A 208 9.22 4.47 -12.59
C THR A 208 7.93 5.05 -11.99
N THR A 209 7.22 5.89 -12.74
CA THR A 209 5.93 6.48 -12.31
C THR A 209 4.88 6.32 -13.37
N LEU A 210 3.65 6.10 -12.92
CA LEU A 210 2.45 6.21 -13.74
C LEU A 210 1.54 7.27 -13.10
N GLN A 211 0.84 8.02 -13.94
CA GLN A 211 -0.19 8.97 -13.51
C GLN A 211 -1.51 8.53 -14.13
N ASP A 212 -2.60 8.65 -13.38
CA ASP A 212 -3.98 8.51 -13.84
C ASP A 212 -4.24 7.30 -14.76
N LEU A 213 -4.03 6.10 -14.22
CA LEU A 213 -4.20 4.85 -14.96
C LEU A 213 -5.61 4.28 -14.78
N ARG A 214 -6.42 4.32 -15.85
CA ARG A 214 -7.72 3.63 -15.90
C ARG A 214 -7.52 2.12 -15.94
N TRP A 215 -8.53 1.36 -15.48
CA TRP A 215 -8.45 -0.11 -15.41
C TRP A 215 -8.12 -0.77 -16.76
N ASP A 216 -8.80 -0.35 -17.84
CA ASP A 216 -8.55 -0.90 -19.18
C ASP A 216 -7.11 -0.62 -19.66
N SER A 217 -6.63 0.62 -19.46
CA SER A 217 -5.25 1.00 -19.78
C SER A 217 -4.23 0.26 -18.90
N ALA A 218 -4.58 -0.08 -17.66
CA ALA A 218 -3.73 -0.83 -16.75
C ALA A 218 -3.53 -2.27 -17.19
N CYS A 219 -4.59 -2.94 -17.66
CA CYS A 219 -4.51 -4.30 -18.19
C CYS A 219 -3.59 -4.38 -19.42
N ASN A 220 -3.76 -3.45 -20.37
CA ASN A 220 -2.92 -3.41 -21.57
C ASN A 220 -1.45 -3.11 -21.22
N LEU A 221 -1.22 -2.14 -20.32
CA LEU A 221 0.13 -1.80 -19.87
C LEU A 221 0.79 -2.97 -19.12
N TYR A 222 0.05 -3.70 -18.29
CA TYR A 222 0.55 -4.87 -17.59
C TYR A 222 0.95 -5.97 -18.57
N ALA A 223 0.11 -6.27 -19.56
CA ALA A 223 0.43 -7.24 -20.61
C ALA A 223 1.67 -6.82 -21.41
N ALA A 224 1.81 -5.53 -21.72
CA ALA A 224 3.00 -5.00 -22.37
C ALA A 224 4.25 -5.14 -21.47
N ALA A 225 4.15 -4.81 -20.19
CA ALA A 225 5.25 -4.92 -19.25
C ALA A 225 5.75 -6.36 -19.10
N ASP A 226 4.83 -7.33 -19.05
CA ASP A 226 5.13 -8.77 -19.01
C ASP A 226 5.84 -9.22 -20.30
N LYS A 227 5.27 -8.89 -21.47
CA LYS A 227 5.84 -9.23 -22.79
C LYS A 227 7.27 -8.73 -22.96
N TYR A 228 7.56 -7.52 -22.50
CA TYR A 228 8.89 -6.92 -22.59
C TYR A 228 9.74 -7.14 -21.34
N GLU A 229 9.29 -7.95 -20.38
CA GLU A 229 9.98 -8.26 -19.13
C GLU A 229 10.51 -6.99 -18.42
N ILE A 230 9.67 -5.95 -18.32
CA ILE A 230 10.05 -4.70 -17.67
C ILE A 230 10.15 -4.93 -16.16
N GLN A 231 11.34 -4.71 -15.60
CA GLN A 231 11.58 -4.90 -14.17
C GLN A 231 10.81 -3.87 -13.34
N VAL A 232 9.92 -4.35 -12.46
CA VAL A 232 9.05 -3.55 -11.58
C VAL A 232 9.78 -3.14 -10.30
#